data_AF-A0AA43M8Z8-F1
#
_entry.id   AF-A0AA43M8Z8-F1
#
_cell.length_a   1.000
_cell.length_b   1.000
_cell.length_c   1.000
_cell.angle_alpha   90.00
_cell.angle_beta   90.00
_cell.angle_gamma   90.00
#
_symmetry.space_group_name_H-M   'P 1'
#
loop_
_entity.id
_entity.type
_entity.pdbx_description
1 polymer ?
#
loop_
_entity_poly.entity_id
_entity_poly.type
_entity_poly.pdbx_seq_one_letter_code
_entity_poly.pdbx_strand_id
1 'polypeptide(L)'
;MLIIGTHLLEIIGWSYVCVALKVFPTNPQTFYFAGEMYTTVGYGDWNLAEKWKILPIIISFSGIFAVSMSGAAMYSMMGALINRPSSKNNPSA
;
A
#
# COMPACT_ATOMS: atom_id res chain seq x y z
N MET A 1 6.12 -9.10 -7.69
CA MET A 1 6.89 -7.84 -7.79
C MET A 1 6.03 -6.64 -8.14
N LEU A 2 5.10 -6.74 -9.11
CA LEU A 2 4.18 -5.64 -9.47
C LEU A 2 3.42 -5.05 -8.25
N ILE A 3 2.70 -5.89 -7.49
CA ILE A 3 1.90 -5.46 -6.32
C ILE A 3 2.74 -4.71 -5.29
N ILE A 4 3.90 -5.27 -4.93
CA ILE A 4 4.83 -4.65 -3.97
C ILE A 4 5.33 -3.30 -4.51
N GLY A 5 5.65 -3.22 -5.79
CA GLY A 5 6.03 -1.97 -6.45
C GLY A 5 4.95 -0.90 -6.36
N THR A 6 3.68 -1.26 -6.55
CA THR A 6 2.56 -0.33 -6.40
C THR A 6 2.45 0.23 -4.97
N HIS A 7 2.56 -0.63 -3.95
CA HIS A 7 2.56 -0.16 -2.55
C HIS A 7 3.74 0.76 -2.24
N LEU A 8 4.92 0.44 -2.75
CA LEU A 8 6.10 1.29 -2.57
C LEU A 8 5.92 2.66 -3.24
N LEU A 9 5.29 2.70 -4.42
CA LEU A 9 4.94 3.95 -5.10
C LEU A 9 3.93 4.78 -4.31
N GLU A 10 2.94 4.16 -3.67
CA GLU A 10 1.99 4.87 -2.79
C GLU A 10 2.69 5.45 -1.55
N ILE A 11 3.62 4.71 -0.93
CA ILE A 11 4.42 5.22 0.20
C ILE A 11 5.27 6.42 -0.24
N ILE A 12 5.91 6.34 -1.41
CA ILE A 12 6.67 7.45 -2.00
C ILE A 12 5.74 8.64 -2.27
N GLY A 13 4.55 8.40 -2.82
CA GLY A 13 3.54 9.41 -3.07
C GLY A 13 3.13 10.15 -1.79
N TRP A 14 2.80 9.42 -0.73
CA TRP A 14 2.49 10.00 0.57
C TRP A 14 3.67 10.76 1.18
N SER A 15 4.90 10.26 1.01
CA SER A 15 6.10 10.97 1.43
C SER A 15 6.20 12.34 0.74
N TYR A 16 6.00 12.42 -0.58
CA TYR A 16 6.01 13.70 -1.30
C TYR A 16 4.88 14.64 -0.87
N VAL A 17 3.69 14.13 -0.59
CA VAL A 17 2.58 14.93 -0.03
C VAL A 17 3.00 15.54 1.30
N CYS A 18 3.58 14.76 2.21
CA CYS A 18 4.05 15.24 3.50
C CYS A 18 5.21 16.25 3.38
N VAL A 19 6.11 16.08 2.42
CA VAL A 19 7.19 17.05 2.12
C VAL A 19 6.59 18.36 1.60
N ALA A 20 5.65 18.31 0.66
CA ALA A 20 4.98 19.49 0.12
C ALA A 20 4.23 20.29 1.19
N LEU A 21 3.63 19.58 2.14
CA LEU A 21 2.93 20.17 3.29
C LEU A 21 3.88 20.59 4.43
N LYS A 22 5.19 20.36 4.29
CA LYS A 22 6.23 20.65 5.30
C LYS A 22 5.87 20.08 6.68
N VAL A 23 5.42 18.82 6.71
CA VAL A 23 5.00 18.14 7.94
C VAL A 23 6.19 17.95 8.90
N PHE A 24 7.37 17.66 8.36
CA PHE A 24 8.62 17.47 9.11
C PHE A 24 9.75 18.35 8.58
N PRO A 25 10.79 18.62 9.41
CA PRO A 25 11.96 19.39 9.00
C PRO A 25 12.92 18.61 8.09
N THR A 26 12.91 17.27 8.12
CA THR A 26 13.83 16.43 7.31
C THR A 26 13.09 15.47 6.37
N ASN A 27 13.65 15.28 5.17
CA ASN A 27 13.09 14.39 4.15
C ASN A 27 13.12 12.90 4.55
N PRO A 28 14.18 12.36 5.18
CA PRO A 28 14.21 10.95 5.58
C PRO A 28 13.15 10.59 6.63
N GLN A 29 12.90 11.48 7.60
CA GLN A 29 11.82 11.31 8.59
C GLN A 29 10.45 11.21 7.92
N THR A 30 10.24 12.01 6.88
CA THR A 30 8.97 12.04 6.16
C THR A 30 8.69 10.73 5.42
N PHE A 31 9.72 10.11 4.84
CA PHE A 31 9.60 8.80 4.19
C PHE A 31 9.30 7.70 5.21
N TYR A 32 10.02 7.67 6.33
CA TYR A 32 9.81 6.69 7.40
C TYR A 32 8.41 6.82 8.02
N PHE A 33 7.96 8.06 8.30
CA PHE A 33 6.60 8.34 8.76
C PHE A 33 5.54 7.82 7.78
N ALA A 34 5.62 8.19 6.50
CA ALA A 34 4.63 7.77 5.51
C ALA A 34 4.60 6.24 5.37
N GLY A 35 5.76 5.60 5.37
CA GLY A 35 5.90 4.15 5.32
C GLY A 35 5.25 3.48 6.52
N GLU A 36 5.60 3.86 7.75
CA GLU A 36 5.09 3.18 8.94
C GLU A 36 3.59 3.37 9.12
N MET A 37 3.04 4.54 8.75
CA MET A 37 1.60 4.77 8.82
C MET A 37 0.90 3.90 7.77
N TYR A 38 1.37 3.92 6.52
CA TYR A 38 0.79 3.14 5.43
C TYR A 38 0.77 1.63 5.74
N THR A 39 1.85 1.10 6.31
CA THR A 39 1.96 -0.32 6.68
C THR A 39 1.45 -0.63 8.08
N THR A 40 0.88 0.36 8.79
CA THR A 40 0.35 0.26 10.16
C THR A 40 1.35 -0.28 11.19
N VAL A 41 2.64 0.00 11.01
CA VAL A 41 3.71 -0.45 11.91
C VAL A 41 3.73 0.40 13.18
N GLY A 42 3.70 1.74 13.03
CA GLY A 42 3.49 2.68 14.13
C GLY A 42 4.52 2.63 15.28
N TYR A 43 5.80 2.42 14.99
CA TYR A 43 6.85 2.41 16.02
C TYR A 43 7.41 3.80 16.34
N GLY A 44 7.30 4.76 15.41
CA GLY A 44 7.84 6.10 15.59
C GLY A 44 7.04 6.92 16.61
N ASP A 45 7.76 7.68 17.43
CA ASP A 45 7.17 8.72 18.26
C ASP A 45 7.20 10.06 17.49
N TRP A 46 6.02 10.50 17.06
CA TRP A 46 5.87 11.67 16.19
C TRP A 46 5.16 12.81 16.90
N ASN A 47 5.90 13.88 17.18
CA ASN A 47 5.31 15.12 17.66
C ASN A 47 4.78 15.97 16.50
N LEU A 48 3.55 15.66 16.06
CA LEU A 48 2.87 16.38 15.00
C LEU A 48 2.17 17.64 15.54
N ALA A 49 2.29 18.74 14.80
CA ALA A 49 1.45 19.92 15.03
C ALA A 49 -0.03 19.55 14.89
N GLU A 50 -0.92 20.22 15.64
CA GLU A 50 -2.36 19.89 15.74
C GLU A 50 -3.02 19.65 14.37
N LYS A 51 -2.73 20.53 13.40
CA LYS A 51 -3.26 20.47 12.02
C LYS A 51 -2.89 19.18 11.26
N TRP A 52 -1.81 18.49 11.64
CA TRP A 52 -1.31 17.28 10.98
C TRP A 52 -1.67 15.99 11.70
N LYS A 53 -2.31 16.05 12.88
CA LYS A 53 -2.67 14.84 13.65
C LYS A 53 -3.62 13.87 12.92
N ILE A 54 -4.38 14.36 11.93
CA ILE A 54 -5.26 13.52 11.10
C ILE A 54 -4.49 12.72 10.03
N LEU A 55 -3.29 13.17 9.67
CA LEU A 55 -2.52 12.62 8.54
C LEU A 55 -2.13 11.15 8.74
N PRO A 56 -1.65 10.70 9.92
CA PRO A 56 -1.44 9.27 10.21
C PRO A 56 -2.65 8.42 9.86
N ILE A 57 -3.86 8.84 10.28
CA ILE A 57 -5.09 8.09 10.09
C ILE A 57 -5.42 7.95 8.61
N ILE A 58 -5.28 9.02 7.84
CA ILE A 58 -5.55 9.03 6.39
C ILE A 58 -4.58 8.09 5.66
N ILE A 59 -3.29 8.17 5.98
CA ILE A 59 -2.26 7.35 5.34
C ILE A 59 -2.49 5.87 5.69
N SER A 60 -2.70 5.55 6.97
CA SER A 60 -2.96 4.17 7.42
C SER A 60 -4.23 3.60 6.78
N PHE A 61 -5.30 4.37 6.70
CA PHE A 61 -6.55 3.93 6.06
C PHE A 61 -6.32 3.61 4.58
N SER A 62 -5.57 4.45 3.86
CA SER A 62 -5.22 4.19 2.47
C SER A 62 -4.41 2.90 2.29
N GLY A 63 -3.43 2.66 3.16
CA GLY A 63 -2.57 1.48 3.09
C GLY A 63 -3.30 0.18 3.42
N ILE A 64 -4.12 0.17 4.48
CA ILE A 64 -4.97 -0.99 4.81
C ILE A 64 -5.88 -1.32 3.61
N PHE A 65 -6.51 -0.30 3.01
CA PHE A 65 -7.42 -0.50 1.89
C PHE A 65 -6.69 -1.03 0.65
N ALA A 66 -5.55 -0.44 0.29
CA ALA A 66 -4.74 -0.87 -0.84
C ALA A 66 -4.21 -2.31 -0.68
N VAL A 67 -3.69 -2.66 0.50
CA VAL A 67 -3.20 -4.01 0.80
C VAL A 67 -4.36 -5.01 0.78
N SER A 68 -5.53 -4.65 1.32
CA SER A 68 -6.73 -5.49 1.29
C SER A 68 -7.20 -5.78 -0.14
N MET A 69 -7.25 -4.76 -1.00
CA MET A 69 -7.60 -4.92 -2.41
C MET A 69 -6.58 -5.79 -3.16
N SER A 70 -5.29 -5.62 -2.87
CA SER A 70 -4.23 -6.43 -3.47
C SER A 70 -4.31 -7.90 -3.04
N GLY A 71 -4.63 -8.15 -1.77
CA GLY A 71 -4.91 -9.49 -1.26
C GLY A 71 -6.11 -10.14 -1.95
N ALA A 72 -7.21 -9.39 -2.12
CA ALA A 72 -8.40 -9.87 -2.84
C ALA A 72 -8.11 -10.18 -4.31
N ALA A 73 -7.35 -9.33 -5.00
CA ALA A 73 -6.92 -9.56 -6.37
C ALA A 73 -6.07 -10.83 -6.48
N MET A 74 -5.10 -11.01 -5.57
CA MET A 74 -4.27 -12.21 -5.54
C MET A 74 -5.10 -13.47 -5.30
N TYR A 75 -6.05 -13.43 -4.37
CA TYR A 75 -6.98 -14.55 -4.11
C TYR A 75 -7.82 -14.90 -5.35
N SER A 76 -8.38 -13.90 -6.03
CA SER A 76 -9.13 -14.10 -7.27
C SER A 76 -8.29 -14.74 -8.38
N MET A 77 -7.04 -14.28 -8.54
CA MET A 77 -6.09 -14.85 -9.50
C MET A 77 -5.75 -16.31 -9.19
N MET A 78 -5.53 -16.65 -7.91
CA MET A 78 -5.31 -18.04 -7.48
C MET A 78 -6.52 -18.92 -7.83
N GLY A 79 -7.74 -18.45 -7.54
CA GLY A 79 -8.96 -19.14 -7.91
C GLY A 79 -9.05 -19.41 -9.42
N ALA A 80 -8.74 -18.41 -10.25
CA ALA A 80 -8.74 -18.55 -11.70
C ALA A 80 -7.68 -19.52 -12.22
N LEU A 81 -6.50 -19.58 -11.58
CA LEU A 81 -5.44 -20.51 -11.96
C LEU A 81 -5.77 -21.95 -11.59
N ILE A 82 -6.36 -22.16 -10.41
CA ILE A 82 -6.74 -23.49 -9.91
C ILE A 82 -7.95 -24.05 -10.69
N ASN A 83 -8.94 -23.21 -11.01
CA ASN A 83 -10.15 -23.63 -11.72
C ASN A 83 -10.03 -23.66 -13.25
N ARG A 84 -8.84 -23.50 -13.84
CA ARG A 84 -8.67 -23.64 -15.29
C ARG A 84 -9.01 -25.09 -15.69
N PRO A 85 -10.13 -25.34 -16.40
CA PRO A 85 -10.41 -26.67 -16.92
C PRO A 85 -9.34 -26.96 -17.96
N SER A 86 -8.67 -28.11 -17.86
CA SER A 86 -7.79 -28.61 -18.91
C SER A 86 -8.60 -28.85 -20.19
N SER A 87 -8.85 -27.80 -20.97
CA SER A 87 -9.43 -27.90 -22.30
C SER A 87 -8.36 -28.44 -23.25
N LYS A 88 -8.13 -29.74 -23.15
CA LYS A 88 -7.38 -30.51 -24.13
C LYS A 88 -7.92 -31.94 -24.07
N ASN A 89 -8.95 -32.19 -24.88
CA ASN A 89 -9.23 -33.47 -25.54
C ASN A 89 -10.52 -33.32 -26.36
N ASN A 90 -10.37 -32.86 -27.60
CA ASN A 90 -11.30 -33.25 -28.65
C ASN A 90 -10.46 -33.79 -29.81
N PRO A 91 -10.24 -35.11 -29.91
CA PRO A 91 -9.75 -35.68 -31.15
C PRO A 91 -10.90 -35.60 -32.15
N SER A 92 -10.77 -34.71 -33.12
CA SER A 92 -11.54 -34.78 -34.36
C SER A 92 -11.18 -36.08 -35.07
N ALA A 93 -12.10 -37.05 -35.02
CA ALA A 93 -12.12 -38.23 -35.89
C ALA A 93 -13.55 -38.38 -36.41
#